data_AF-A0A1Q3B635-F1
#
_entry.id   AF-A0A1Q3B635-F1
#
_cell.length_a   1.000
_cell.length_b   1.000
_cell.length_c   1.000
_cell.angle_alpha   90.00
_cell.angle_beta   90.00
_cell.angle_gamma   90.00
#
_symmetry.space_group_name_H-M   'P 1'
#
loop_
_entity.id
_entity.type
_entity.pdbx_description
1 polymer ?
#
loop_
_entity_poly.entity_id
_entity_poly.type
_entity_poly.pdbx_seq_one_letter_code
_entity_poly.pdbx_strand_id
1 'polypeptide(L)'
;VEVTNEGTNQVKEAKISILEHDYEMFTMHENEDIKTMFTRFTNIINALQALDKVYTNSEMVRKILRCLPRVWMPEVAVIEEAKDLNTLLLENLLWSLMTHELSIMKKMSMKRRRK
;
A
#
# COMPACT_ATOMS: atom_id res chain seq x y z
N VAL A 1 -38.94 6.49 18.60
CA VAL A 1 -37.73 7.34 18.58
C VAL A 1 -36.76 6.67 17.65
N GLU A 2 -36.80 7.01 16.35
CA GLU A 2 -36.14 6.24 15.29
C GLU A 2 -35.63 7.14 14.15
N VAL A 3 -35.28 8.39 14.47
CA VAL A 3 -34.93 9.40 13.44
C VAL A 3 -33.45 9.78 13.47
N THR A 4 -32.65 9.26 14.42
CA THR A 4 -31.24 9.65 14.59
C THR A 4 -30.21 8.59 14.18
N ASN A 5 -30.61 7.33 13.94
CA ASN A 5 -29.68 6.25 13.57
C ASN A 5 -29.46 6.10 12.06
N GLU A 6 -30.43 6.47 11.22
CA GLU A 6 -30.27 6.37 9.76
C GLU A 6 -29.26 7.39 9.23
N GLY A 7 -29.27 8.62 9.74
CA GLY A 7 -28.32 9.66 9.32
C GLY A 7 -26.86 9.32 9.67
N THR A 8 -26.62 8.74 10.85
CA THR A 8 -25.28 8.26 11.25
C THR A 8 -24.83 7.06 10.44
N ASN A 9 -25.74 6.13 10.11
CA ASN A 9 -25.42 4.97 9.27
C ASN A 9 -25.12 5.39 7.82
N GLN A 10 -25.92 6.27 7.22
CA GLN A 10 -25.67 6.78 5.87
C GLN A 10 -24.33 7.52 5.77
N VAL A 11 -23.98 8.32 6.78
CA VAL A 11 -22.67 8.99 6.85
C VAL A 11 -21.52 7.99 7.01
N LYS A 12 -21.71 6.90 7.78
CA LYS A 12 -20.72 5.82 7.90
C LYS A 12 -20.48 5.14 6.56
N GLU A 13 -21.55 4.72 5.88
CA GLU A 13 -21.47 4.04 4.57
C GLU A 13 -20.82 4.93 3.51
N ALA A 14 -21.16 6.22 3.45
CA ALA A 14 -20.54 7.16 2.52
C ALA A 14 -19.02 7.28 2.76
N LYS A 15 -18.58 7.32 4.03
CA LYS A 15 -17.15 7.36 4.37
C LYS A 15 -16.43 6.07 3.99
N ILE A 16 -17.04 4.91 4.24
CA ILE A 16 -16.50 3.61 3.82
C ILE A 16 -16.31 3.61 2.31
N SER A 17 -17.33 4.01 1.54
CA SER A 17 -17.26 4.02 0.07
C SER A 17 -16.14 4.92 -0.47
N ILE A 18 -15.93 6.11 0.11
CA ILE A 18 -14.83 7.01 -0.26
C ILE A 18 -13.48 6.36 0.03
N LEU A 19 -13.31 5.78 1.23
CA LEU A 19 -12.05 5.15 1.63
C LEU A 19 -11.75 3.87 0.84
N GLU A 20 -12.77 3.09 0.48
CA GLU A 20 -12.63 1.94 -0.41
C GLU A 20 -12.21 2.38 -1.80
N HIS A 21 -12.78 3.48 -2.32
CA HIS A 21 -12.33 4.06 -3.58
C HIS A 21 -10.87 4.52 -3.53
N ASP A 22 -10.47 5.22 -2.47
CA ASP A 22 -9.08 5.64 -2.25
C ASP A 22 -8.14 4.43 -2.15
N TYR A 23 -8.57 3.36 -1.47
CA TYR A 23 -7.84 2.10 -1.42
C TYR A 23 -7.71 1.49 -2.82
N GLU A 24 -8.80 1.34 -3.57
CA GLU A 24 -8.82 0.74 -4.90
C GLU A 24 -7.92 1.51 -5.90
N MET A 25 -7.98 2.84 -5.87
CA MET A 25 -7.18 3.73 -6.72
C MET A 25 -5.78 4.01 -6.19
N PHE A 26 -5.45 3.49 -5.01
CA PHE A 26 -4.13 3.68 -4.42
C PHE A 26 -3.02 3.25 -5.38
N THR A 27 -2.08 4.14 -5.62
CA THR A 27 -0.85 3.90 -6.38
C THR A 27 0.28 4.70 -5.73
N MET A 28 1.51 4.22 -5.87
CA MET A 28 2.68 4.99 -5.47
C MET A 28 2.85 6.18 -6.42
N HIS A 29 3.01 7.37 -5.87
CA HIS A 29 3.19 8.59 -6.65
C HIS A 29 4.60 8.68 -7.25
N GLU A 30 4.75 9.52 -8.29
CA GLU A 30 6.07 9.85 -8.81
C GLU A 30 6.91 10.57 -7.75
N ASN A 31 8.15 10.11 -7.56
CA ASN A 31 9.11 10.63 -6.56
C ASN A 31 8.69 10.48 -5.10
N GLU A 32 7.64 9.69 -4.82
CA GLU A 32 7.35 9.22 -3.47
C GLU A 32 8.36 8.13 -3.08
N ASP A 33 8.80 8.11 -1.82
CA ASP A 33 9.59 7.00 -1.29
C ASP A 33 8.69 5.91 -0.68
N ILE A 34 9.22 4.69 -0.53
CA ILE A 34 8.48 3.54 -0.02
C ILE A 34 7.87 3.81 1.37
N LYS A 35 8.58 4.51 2.26
CA LYS A 35 8.10 4.78 3.63
C LYS A 35 6.92 5.75 3.62
N THR A 36 7.00 6.79 2.79
CA THR A 36 5.93 7.77 2.59
C THR A 36 4.69 7.11 1.99
N MET A 37 4.86 6.29 0.94
CA MET A 37 3.78 5.50 0.33
C MET A 37 3.12 4.58 1.35
N PHE A 38 3.93 3.83 2.12
CA PHE A 38 3.41 2.90 3.12
C PHE A 38 2.63 3.61 4.22
N THR A 39 3.05 4.81 4.64
CA THR A 39 2.32 5.63 5.63
C THR A 39 0.95 6.05 5.11
N ARG A 40 0.86 6.48 3.84
CA ARG A 40 -0.44 6.80 3.20
C ARG A 40 -1.34 5.58 3.13
N PHE A 41 -0.78 4.43 2.75
CA PHE A 41 -1.50 3.17 2.68
C PHE A 41 -2.08 2.76 4.04
N THR A 42 -1.28 2.78 5.11
CA THR A 42 -1.74 2.40 6.45
C THR A 42 -2.76 3.37 7.02
N ASN A 43 -2.68 4.67 6.68
CA ASN A 43 -3.72 5.63 7.08
C ASN A 43 -5.10 5.27 6.51
N ILE A 44 -5.17 4.81 5.26
CA ILE A 44 -6.43 4.36 4.64
C ILE A 44 -6.93 3.08 5.34
N ILE A 45 -6.05 2.10 5.55
CA ILE A 45 -6.39 0.85 6.23
C ILE A 45 -6.90 1.10 7.65
N ASN A 46 -6.23 1.96 8.42
CA ASN A 46 -6.60 2.28 9.78
C ASN A 46 -7.96 3.00 9.83
N ALA A 47 -8.23 3.88 8.86
CA ALA A 47 -9.52 4.55 8.76
C ALA A 47 -10.65 3.58 8.42
N LEU A 48 -10.42 2.63 7.50
CA LEU A 48 -11.37 1.57 7.16
C LEU A 48 -11.61 0.63 8.35
N GLN A 49 -10.55 0.25 9.06
CA GLN A 49 -10.63 -0.60 10.25
C GLN A 49 -11.43 0.05 11.38
N ALA A 50 -11.28 1.37 11.58
CA ALA A 50 -12.08 2.12 12.55
C ALA A 50 -13.59 2.17 12.21
N LEU A 51 -13.96 1.79 10.98
CA LEU A 51 -15.34 1.67 10.51
C LEU A 51 -15.78 0.20 10.36
N ASP A 52 -15.04 -0.73 10.98
CA ASP A 52 -15.27 -2.18 10.95
C ASP A 52 -15.02 -2.85 9.58
N LYS A 53 -14.38 -2.15 8.64
CA LYS A 53 -13.92 -2.72 7.37
C LYS A 53 -12.45 -3.16 7.49
N VAL A 54 -12.23 -4.46 7.65
CA VAL A 54 -10.89 -5.03 7.87
C VAL A 54 -10.36 -5.66 6.59
N TYR A 55 -9.09 -5.37 6.27
CA TYR A 55 -8.33 -6.05 5.23
C TYR A 55 -7.34 -7.01 5.87
N THR A 56 -7.26 -8.22 5.35
CA THR A 56 -6.29 -9.22 5.77
C THR A 56 -4.87 -8.80 5.37
N ASN A 57 -3.88 -9.34 6.08
CA ASN A 57 -2.48 -9.08 5.77
C ASN A 57 -2.12 -9.48 4.33
N SER A 58 -2.67 -10.58 3.81
CA SER A 58 -2.43 -11.03 2.45
C SER A 58 -3.03 -10.10 1.39
N GLU A 59 -4.23 -9.56 1.64
CA GLU A 59 -4.84 -8.52 0.79
C GLU A 59 -3.97 -7.26 0.76
N MET A 60 -3.48 -6.81 1.92
CA MET A 60 -2.60 -5.65 2.02
C MET A 60 -1.28 -5.85 1.28
N VAL A 61 -0.63 -7.00 1.44
CA VAL A 61 0.62 -7.36 0.75
C VAL A 61 0.42 -7.31 -0.77
N ARG A 62 -0.61 -8.01 -1.28
CA ARG A 62 -0.91 -8.04 -2.72
C ARG A 62 -1.25 -6.67 -3.26
N LYS A 63 -1.96 -5.85 -2.47
CA LYS A 63 -2.29 -4.49 -2.85
C LYS A 63 -1.03 -3.64 -3.02
N ILE A 64 -0.14 -3.60 -2.03
CA ILE A 64 1.11 -2.84 -2.11
C ILE A 64 1.93 -3.24 -3.33
N LEU A 65 2.11 -4.54 -3.59
CA LEU A 65 2.87 -5.02 -4.74
C LEU A 65 2.27 -4.53 -6.08
N ARG A 66 0.94 -4.47 -6.20
CA ARG A 66 0.24 -3.95 -7.40
C ARG A 66 0.33 -2.43 -7.54
N CYS A 67 0.53 -1.71 -6.44
CA CYS A 67 0.60 -0.24 -6.44
C CYS A 67 1.99 0.30 -6.77
N LEU A 68 3.02 -0.57 -6.85
CA LEU A 68 4.39 -0.18 -7.15
C LEU A 68 4.56 0.19 -8.64
N PRO A 69 5.40 1.21 -8.96
CA PRO A 69 5.70 1.59 -10.34
C PRO A 69 6.40 0.47 -11.11
N ARG A 70 6.31 0.50 -12.45
CA ARG A 70 6.89 -0.54 -13.33
C ARG A 70 8.38 -0.83 -13.11
N VAL A 71 9.16 0.13 -12.63
CA VAL A 71 10.60 -0.07 -12.32
C VAL A 71 10.83 -1.13 -11.23
N TRP A 72 9.82 -1.41 -10.41
CA TRP A 72 9.85 -2.41 -9.34
C TRP A 72 9.48 -3.81 -9.78
N MET A 73 9.02 -4.01 -11.02
CA MET A 73 8.54 -5.32 -11.49
C MET A 73 9.54 -6.47 -11.33
N PRO A 74 10.86 -6.28 -11.55
CA PRO A 74 11.83 -7.33 -11.24
C PRO A 74 11.84 -7.75 -9.77
N GLU A 75 11.71 -6.81 -8.84
CA GLU A 75 11.69 -7.10 -7.40
C GLU A 75 10.37 -7.76 -6.99
N VAL A 76 9.24 -7.30 -7.55
CA VAL A 76 7.93 -7.92 -7.32
C VAL A 76 7.94 -9.38 -7.75
N ALA A 77 8.46 -9.70 -8.94
CA ALA A 77 8.56 -11.08 -9.43
C ALA A 77 9.40 -11.96 -8.49
N VAL A 78 10.53 -11.45 -8.00
CA VAL A 78 11.38 -12.17 -7.03
C VAL A 78 10.63 -12.44 -5.72
N ILE A 79 9.87 -11.47 -5.22
CA ILE A 79 9.07 -11.64 -3.99
C ILE A 79 7.96 -12.68 -4.22
N GLU A 80 7.25 -12.61 -5.34
CA GLU A 80 6.16 -13.54 -5.67
C GLU A 80 6.65 -14.99 -5.88
N GLU A 81 7.87 -15.17 -6.40
CA GLU A 81 8.49 -16.48 -6.60
C GLU A 81 9.09 -17.05 -5.30
N ALA A 82 9.72 -16.20 -4.48
CA ALA A 82 10.47 -16.64 -3.30
C ALA A 82 9.63 -16.74 -2.02
N LYS A 83 8.47 -16.08 -1.94
CA LYS A 83 7.68 -15.95 -0.70
C LYS A 83 6.21 -16.28 -0.93
N ASP A 84 5.61 -16.94 0.05
CA ASP A 84 4.15 -17.09 0.10
C ASP A 84 3.49 -15.79 0.59
N LEU A 85 2.79 -15.11 -0.30
CA LEU A 85 2.12 -13.85 -0.01
C LEU A 85 1.00 -13.96 1.03
N ASN A 86 0.50 -15.17 1.31
CA ASN A 86 -0.53 -15.37 2.32
C ASN A 86 0.04 -15.33 3.75
N THR A 87 1.33 -15.65 3.90
CA THR A 87 2.02 -15.73 5.20
C THR A 87 3.07 -14.62 5.37
N LEU A 88 3.44 -13.92 4.30
CA LEU A 88 4.39 -12.82 4.32
C LEU A 88 3.89 -11.67 5.19
N LEU A 89 4.59 -11.39 6.29
CA LEU A 89 4.30 -10.23 7.14
C LEU A 89 4.49 -8.92 6.36
N LEU A 90 3.56 -7.99 6.55
CA LEU A 90 3.59 -6.66 5.93
C LEU A 90 4.87 -5.89 6.25
N GLU A 91 5.37 -6.04 7.48
CA GLU A 91 6.65 -5.48 7.89
C GLU A 91 7.79 -6.05 7.03
N ASN A 92 7.94 -7.37 6.95
CA ASN A 92 8.99 -8.00 6.14
C ASN A 92 8.96 -7.56 4.66
N LEU A 93 7.77 -7.31 4.11
CA LEU A 93 7.61 -6.69 2.79
C LEU A 93 8.22 -5.28 2.77
N LEU A 94 7.84 -4.41 3.71
CA LEU A 94 8.36 -3.04 3.82
C LEU A 94 9.89 -3.00 3.88
N TRP A 95 10.49 -3.82 4.75
CA TRP A 95 11.96 -3.90 4.89
C TRP A 95 12.65 -4.35 3.59
N SER A 96 12.04 -5.31 2.86
CA SER A 96 12.55 -5.78 1.56
C SER A 96 12.53 -4.64 0.53
N LEU A 97 11.40 -3.93 0.43
CA LEU A 97 11.21 -2.82 -0.51
C LEU A 97 12.15 -1.65 -0.21
N MET A 98 12.31 -1.26 1.05
CA MET A 98 13.24 -0.18 1.46
C MET A 98 14.70 -0.53 1.15
N THR A 99 15.09 -1.80 1.35
CA THR A 99 16.45 -2.26 1.00
C THR A 99 16.69 -2.16 -0.50
N HIS A 100 15.70 -2.54 -1.30
CA HIS A 100 15.78 -2.42 -2.76
C HIS A 100 15.79 -0.95 -3.23
N GLU A 101 15.01 -0.07 -2.60
CA GLU A 101 14.99 1.38 -2.88
C GLU A 101 16.40 1.98 -2.81
N LEU A 102 17.14 1.69 -1.73
CA LEU A 102 18.51 2.14 -1.54
C LEU A 102 19.46 1.63 -2.64
N SER A 103 19.24 0.40 -3.11
CA SER A 103 20.00 -0.19 -4.23
C SER A 103 19.70 0.52 -5.55
N ILE A 104 18.42 0.81 -5.84
CA ILE A 104 18.02 1.59 -7.01
C ILE A 104 18.65 2.99 -6.98
N MET A 105 18.57 3.69 -5.85
CA MET A 105 19.13 5.05 -5.71
C MET A 105 20.65 5.07 -5.97
N LYS A 106 21.40 4.09 -5.44
CA LYS A 106 22.84 3.93 -5.72
C LYS A 106 23.11 3.67 -7.20
N LYS A 107 22.31 2.84 -7.88
CA LYS A 107 22.45 2.58 -9.31
C LYS A 107 22.17 3.83 -10.16
N MET A 108 21.14 4.61 -9.80
CA MET A 108 20.81 5.86 -10.50
C MET A 108 21.91 6.93 -10.34
N SER A 109 22.47 7.09 -9.14
CA SER A 109 23.56 8.05 -8.91
C SER A 109 24.82 7.68 -9.68
N MET A 110 25.18 6.39 -9.76
CA MET A 110 26.29 5.91 -10.58
C MET A 110 26.07 6.13 -12.09
N LYS A 111 24.84 5.95 -12.58
CA LYS A 111 24.52 6.20 -14.01
C LYS A 111 24.62 7.69 -14.36
N ARG A 112 24.20 8.60 -13.47
CA ARG A 112 24.33 10.06 -13.68
C ARG A 112 25.78 10.53 -13.72
N ARG A 113 26.70 9.85 -13.04
CA ARG A 113 28.15 10.17 -13.06
C ARG A 113 28.88 9.64 -14.30
N ARG A 114 28.24 8.77 -15.08
CA ARG A 114 28.79 8.16 -16.31
C ARG A 114 28.23 8.78 -17.59
N LYS A 115 27.26 9.69 -17.49
CA LYS A 115 26.82 10.58 -18.57
C LYS A 115 27.53 11.92 -18.41
#